data_AF-A0A2T0KJI9-F1
#
_entry.id   AF-A0A2T0KJI9-F1
#
_cell.length_a   1.000
_cell.length_b   1.000
_cell.length_c   1.000
_cell.angle_alpha   90.00
_cell.angle_beta   90.00
_cell.angle_gamma   90.00
#
_symmetry.space_group_name_H-M   'P 1'
#
loop_
_entity.id
_entity.type
_entity.pdbx_description
1 polymer ?
#
loop_
_entity_poly.entity_id
_entity_poly.type
_entity_poly.pdbx_seq_one_letter_code
_entity_poly.pdbx_strand_id
1 'polypeptide(L)' 'MITNPVTGEEWGTAFEIAAALGADITPKMIRNWATRDGLPAARLTGPGRGAVYYPLPAAEEIEQRKRSSRRGRPRTVRAA' A
#
# COMPACT_ATOMS: atom_id res chain seq x y z
N MET A 1 -1.08 6.06 10.77
CA MET A 1 -1.06 4.58 10.66
C MET A 1 -1.39 3.99 12.02
N ILE A 2 -1.76 2.73 12.05
CA ILE A 2 -2.05 1.99 13.28
C ILE A 2 -1.23 0.71 13.29
N THR A 3 -0.90 0.20 14.48
CA THR A 3 -0.22 -1.08 14.64
C THR A 3 -1.25 -2.12 15.06
N ASN A 4 -1.25 -3.28 14.40
CA ASN A 4 -2.04 -4.41 14.81
C ASN A 4 -1.48 -4.95 16.14
N PRO A 5 -2.23 -4.95 17.25
CA PRO A 5 -1.71 -5.36 18.56
C PRO A 5 -1.42 -6.86 18.66
N VAL A 6 -1.93 -7.67 17.73
CA VAL A 6 -1.72 -9.13 17.72
C VAL A 6 -0.49 -9.50 16.89
N THR A 7 -0.34 -8.92 15.70
CA THR A 7 0.73 -9.28 14.75
C THR A 7 1.92 -8.31 14.79
N GLY A 8 1.76 -7.13 15.38
CA GLY A 8 2.74 -6.04 15.32
C GLY A 8 2.81 -5.34 13.97
N GLU A 9 2.00 -5.74 12.99
CA GLU A 9 2.03 -5.18 11.63
C GLU A 9 1.50 -3.76 11.60
N GLU A 10 2.12 -2.91 10.78
CA GLU A 10 1.60 -1.58 10.52
C GLU A 10 0.52 -1.60 9.44
N TRP A 11 -0.57 -0.91 9.71
CA TRP A 11 -1.71 -0.75 8.82
C TRP A 11 -1.98 0.74 8.61
N GLY A 12 -2.32 1.11 7.38
CA GLY A 12 -2.55 2.50 7.02
C GLY A 12 -3.57 2.65 5.91
N THR A 13 -4.11 3.86 5.80
CA THR A 13 -4.90 4.25 4.63
C THR A 13 -4.03 4.22 3.36
N ALA A 14 -4.67 4.21 2.18
CA ALA A 14 -3.93 4.25 0.92
C ALA A 14 -2.97 5.45 0.80
N PHE A 15 -3.27 6.58 1.45
CA PHE A 15 -2.40 7.75 1.49
C PHE A 15 -1.17 7.53 2.37
N GLU A 16 -1.38 7.01 3.57
CA GLU A 16 -0.28 6.74 4.51
C GLU A 16 0.65 5.65 3.97
N ILE A 17 0.10 4.58 3.40
CA ILE A 17 0.88 3.49 2.79
C ILE A 17 1.69 3.99 1.59
N ALA A 18 1.10 4.82 0.74
CA ALA A 18 1.82 5.42 -0.38
C ALA A 18 2.97 6.33 0.10
N ALA A 19 2.74 7.13 1.15
CA ALA A 19 3.78 7.95 1.75
C ALA A 19 4.91 7.12 2.36
N ALA A 20 4.59 6.00 3.03
CA ALA A 20 5.56 5.10 3.63
C ALA A 20 6.43 4.37 2.58
N LEU A 21 5.85 3.93 1.46
CA LEU A 21 6.55 3.23 0.39
C LEU A 21 7.40 4.14 -0.52
N GLY A 22 7.17 5.45 -0.46
CA GLY A 22 7.94 6.47 -1.19
C GLY A 22 7.22 7.08 -2.39
N ALA A 23 7.83 8.14 -2.94
CA ALA A 23 7.20 9.08 -3.88
C ALA A 23 6.69 8.45 -5.20
N ASP A 24 7.23 7.30 -5.60
CA ASP A 24 6.83 6.60 -6.83
C ASP A 24 5.53 5.82 -6.69
N ILE A 25 5.01 5.69 -5.46
CA ILE A 25 3.81 4.94 -5.13
C ILE A 25 2.66 5.92 -4.89
N THR A 26 1.52 5.67 -5.54
CA THR A 26 0.34 6.54 -5.40
C THR A 26 -0.77 5.83 -4.62
N PRO A 27 -1.67 6.55 -3.95
CA PRO A 27 -2.83 5.96 -3.28
C PRO A 27 -3.75 5.18 -4.24
N LYS A 28 -3.72 5.52 -5.54
CA LYS A 28 -4.44 4.78 -6.59
C LYS A 28 -3.82 3.41 -6.83
N MET A 29 -2.49 3.29 -6.76
CA MET A 29 -1.82 2.01 -6.88
C MET A 29 -2.14 1.08 -5.73
N ILE A 30 -2.13 1.58 -4.49
CA ILE A 30 -2.49 0.78 -3.31
C ILE A 30 -3.89 0.18 -3.47
N ARG A 31 -4.86 1.01 -3.90
CA ARG A 31 -6.22 0.54 -4.22
C ARG A 31 -6.23 -0.49 -5.36
N ASN A 32 -5.45 -0.28 -6.41
CA ASN A 32 -5.35 -1.23 -7.51
C ASN A 32 -4.78 -2.58 -7.04
N TRP A 33 -3.75 -2.57 -6.19
CA TRP A 33 -3.17 -3.78 -5.63
C TRP A 33 -4.18 -4.59 -4.81
N ALA A 34 -5.07 -3.92 -4.07
CA ALA A 34 -6.17 -4.60 -3.38
C ALA A 34 -7.15 -5.26 -4.35
N THR A 35 -7.46 -4.61 -5.47
CA THR A 35 -8.40 -5.16 -6.46
C THR A 35 -7.81 -6.22 -7.39
N ARG A 36 -6.48 -6.21 -7.64
CA ARG A 36 -5.85 -7.00 -8.72
C ARG A 36 -4.71 -7.90 -8.27
N ASP A 37 -4.04 -7.56 -7.18
CA ASP A 37 -2.78 -8.20 -6.76
C ASP A 37 -2.89 -8.88 -5.40
N GLY A 38 -4.10 -8.90 -4.81
CA GLY A 38 -4.42 -9.60 -3.58
C GLY A 38 -4.00 -8.86 -2.30
N LEU A 39 -3.79 -7.54 -2.35
CA LEU A 39 -3.49 -6.77 -1.13
C LEU A 39 -4.68 -6.83 -0.16
N PRO A 40 -4.49 -7.30 1.09
CA PRO A 40 -5.57 -7.32 2.08
C PRO A 40 -6.10 -5.91 2.36
N ALA A 41 -7.39 -5.81 2.61
CA ALA A 41 -8.06 -4.55 2.91
C ALA A 41 -9.03 -4.74 4.07
N ALA A 42 -8.90 -3.92 5.10
CA ALA A 42 -9.82 -3.93 6.24
C ALA A 42 -10.52 -2.58 6.34
N ARG A 43 -11.83 -2.58 6.55
CA ARG A 43 -12.56 -1.36 6.87
C ARG A 43 -12.57 -1.20 8.39
N LEU A 44 -11.93 -0.14 8.88
CA LEU A 44 -11.93 0.21 10.29
C LEU A 44 -12.89 1.38 10.52
N THR A 45 -13.82 1.16 11.44
CA THR A 45 -14.80 2.16 11.86
C THR A 45 -14.21 2.90 13.07
N GLY A 46 -13.72 4.12 12.85
CA GLY A 46 -13.39 5.07 13.93
C GLY A 46 -14.52 6.10 14.13
N PRO A 47 -14.32 7.16 14.94
CA PRO A 47 -15.29 8.25 15.16
C PRO A 47 -15.63 9.12 13.92
N GLY A 48 -15.41 8.62 12.70
CA GLY A 48 -15.67 9.28 11.42
C GLY A 48 -16.17 8.30 10.36
N ARG A 49 -16.13 8.68 9.07
CA ARG A 49 -16.45 7.76 7.97
C ARG A 49 -15.43 6.61 7.97
N GLY A 50 -15.92 5.37 8.02
CA GLY A 50 -15.07 4.18 8.00
C GLY A 50 -14.07 4.23 6.85
N ALA A 51 -12.78 4.14 7.18
CA ALA A 51 -11.70 4.18 6.21
C ALA A 51 -11.21 2.76 5.92
N VAL A 52 -10.68 2.55 4.71
CA VAL A 52 -10.05 1.29 4.32
C VAL A 52 -8.57 1.39 4.61
N TYR A 53 -8.09 0.42 5.37
CA TYR A 53 -6.69 0.24 5.75
C TYR A 53 -6.11 -0.97 5.03
N TYR A 54 -4.82 -0.87 4.75
CA TYR A 54 -4.01 -1.87 4.08
C TYR A 54 -2.76 -2.13 4.94
N PRO A 55 -2.30 -3.39 5.04
CA PRO A 55 -1.06 -3.72 5.74
C PRO A 55 0.16 -3.24 4.95
N LEU A 56 1.09 -2.57 5.62
CA LEU A 56 2.34 -2.09 5.03
C LEU A 56 3.24 -3.24 4.54
N PRO A 57 3.50 -4.31 5.33
CA PRO A 57 4.38 -5.40 4.88
C PRO A 57 3.91 -6.06 3.59
N ALA A 58 2.61 -6.35 3.46
CA ALA A 58 2.09 -6.94 2.22
C ALA A 58 2.14 -5.95 1.04
N ALA A 59 1.99 -4.64 1.29
CA ALA A 59 2.16 -3.64 0.25
C ALA A 59 3.62 -3.54 -0.23
N GLU A 60 4.60 -3.67 0.68
CA GLU A 60 6.02 -3.76 0.35
C GLU A 60 6.33 -5.00 -0.50
N GLU A 61 5.78 -6.17 -0.16
CA GLU A 61 5.97 -7.38 -0.95
C GLU A 61 5.46 -7.23 -2.38
N ILE A 62 4.27 -6.64 -2.56
CA ILE A 62 3.70 -6.38 -3.89
C ILE A 62 4.56 -5.37 -4.64
N GLU A 63 5.02 -4.31 -3.96
CA GLU A 63 5.92 -3.31 -4.51
C GLU A 63 7.21 -3.95 -5.05
N GLN A 64 7.91 -4.72 -4.21
CA GLN A 64 9.15 -5.40 -4.57
C GLN A 64 8.93 -6.37 -5.74
N ARG A 65 7.84 -7.15 -5.71
CA ARG A 65 7.46 -8.06 -6.80
C ARG A 65 7.21 -7.32 -8.12
N LYS A 66 6.51 -6.18 -8.09
CA LYS A 66 6.25 -5.37 -9.29
C LYS A 66 7.52 -4.70 -9.80
N ARG A 67 8.36 -4.19 -8.90
CA ARG A 67 9.63 -3.51 -9.23
C ARG A 67 10.64 -4.47 -9.86
N SER A 68 10.72 -5.70 -9.35
CA SER A 68 11.60 -6.76 -9.89
C SER A 68 11.04 -7.44 -11.15
N SER A 69 9.74 -7.33 -11.42
CA SER A 69 9.15 -7.94 -12.61
C SER A 69 9.61 -7.23 -13.88
N ARG A 70 10.09 -8.00 -14.87
CA ARG A 70 10.42 -7.50 -16.22
C ARG A 70 9.18 -7.17 -17.07
N ARG A 71 7.96 -7.25 -16.51
CA ARG A 71 6.69 -7.01 -17.20
C ARG A 71 6.17 -5.61 -16.88
N GLY A 72 5.96 -4.80 -17.91
CA GLY A 72 5.37 -3.46 -17.82
C GLY A 72 6.34 -2.35 -18.21
N ARG A 73 5.85 -1.10 -18.26
CA ARG A 73 6.68 0.08 -18.54
C ARG A 73 7.63 0.33 -17.35
N PRO A 74 8.95 0.44 -17.58
CA PRO A 74 9.90 0.83 -16.54
C PRO A 74 9.46 2.12 -15.86
N ARG A 75 9.48 2.14 -14.52
CA ARG A 75 9.15 3.36 -13.77
C ARG A 75 10.27 4.35 -14.02
N THR A 76 9.95 5.46 -14.67
CA THR A 76 10.90 6.56 -14.84
C THR A 76 11.10 7.19 -13.48
N VAL A 77 12.21 6.89 -12.81
CA VAL A 77 12.73 7.77 -11.76
C VAL A 77 13.00 9.10 -12.45
N ARG A 78 12.20 10.12 -12.13
CA ARG A 78 12.50 11.47 -12.62
C ARG A 78 13.73 11.92 -11.84
N ALA A 79 14.90 11.81 -12.45
CA ALA A 79 16.11 12.41 -11.91
C ALA A 79 15.82 13.91 -11.71
N ALA A 80 16.05 14.39 -10.48
CA ALA A 80 16.03 15.80 -10.15
C ALA A 80 17.22 16.51 -10.80
#